data_AF-A0AAE4T8X3-F1
#
_entry.id   AF-A0AAE4T8X3-F1
#
_cell.length_a   1.000
_cell.length_b   1.000
_cell.length_c   1.000
_cell.angle_alpha   90.00
_cell.angle_beta   90.00
_cell.angle_gamma   90.00
#
_symmetry.space_group_name_H-M   'P 1'
#
loop_
_entity.id
_entity.type
_entity.pdbx_description
1 polymer ?
#
loop_
_entity_poly.entity_id
_entity_poly.type
_entity_poly.pdbx_seq_one_letter_code
_entity_poly.pdbx_strand_id
1 'polypeptide(L)'
;MMKLIPEWKKVATGAWSFLFSIANALFLAAAAGWEMMAPEDLRLETSTYLAVGAVLAAVTGGSRLIQQEKLAAAIAAYLQDELGAVKKRTLVAGVAAVMAVATPITMRWEGVRTEAYRDVVGIWTVCAGETRGVKPGDSYTVAECEAMLETRLLEFYDGVRACAPQIEAAPVEVQAAVTSWSYNVGVGAACRSTLARHLRAGEWRAACEQLPRWNRAGGRVWKGLVNRRADERRLCLSGLT
;
A
#
# COMPACT_ATOMS: atom_id res chain seq x y z
N MET A 1 -0.53 31.07 -5.64
CA MET A 1 -1.26 31.27 -6.92
C MET A 1 -1.24 29.96 -7.70
N MET A 2 -2.38 29.29 -7.85
CA MET A 2 -2.49 28.10 -8.70
C MET A 2 -2.38 28.53 -10.17
N LYS A 3 -1.38 28.02 -10.89
CA LYS A 3 -1.25 28.22 -12.34
C LYS A 3 -2.14 27.20 -13.04
N LEU A 4 -3.08 27.69 -13.86
CA LEU A 4 -3.90 26.84 -14.71
C LEU A 4 -3.02 26.15 -15.77
N ILE A 5 -3.41 24.93 -16.15
CA ILE A 5 -2.70 24.16 -17.18
C ILE A 5 -2.65 24.95 -18.50
N PRO A 6 -1.52 24.94 -19.23
CA PRO A 6 -1.32 25.78 -20.42
C PRO A 6 -2.42 25.68 -21.48
N GLU A 7 -3.05 24.51 -21.58
CA GLU A 7 -4.06 24.19 -22.59
C GLU A 7 -5.51 24.25 -22.06
N TRP A 8 -5.77 24.90 -20.91
CA TRP A 8 -7.09 24.87 -20.25
C TRP A 8 -8.24 25.34 -21.16
N LYS A 9 -7.99 26.29 -22.06
CA LYS A 9 -8.99 26.75 -23.03
C LYS A 9 -9.37 25.66 -24.02
N LYS A 10 -8.40 24.86 -24.47
CA LYS A 10 -8.58 23.73 -25.40
C LYS A 10 -9.29 22.56 -24.71
N VAL A 11 -8.99 22.35 -23.43
CA VAL A 11 -9.69 21.36 -22.60
C VAL A 11 -11.14 21.79 -22.34
N ALA A 12 -11.38 23.08 -22.05
CA ALA A 12 -12.71 23.63 -21.83
C ALA A 12 -13.59 23.63 -23.09
N THR A 13 -13.01 23.84 -24.27
CA THR A 13 -13.74 23.83 -25.55
C THR A 13 -13.84 22.44 -26.20
N GLY A 14 -12.93 21.51 -25.87
CA GLY A 14 -12.93 20.14 -26.37
C GLY A 14 -13.74 19.15 -25.53
N ALA A 15 -14.03 19.47 -24.27
CA ALA A 15 -14.85 18.65 -23.39
C ALA A 15 -16.34 18.84 -23.70
N TRP A 16 -16.87 18.06 -24.64
CA TRP A 16 -18.31 17.97 -24.92
C TRP A 16 -19.16 17.78 -23.64
N SER A 17 -18.59 17.12 -22.63
CA SER A 17 -19.18 16.96 -21.29
C SER A 17 -19.41 18.28 -20.56
N PHE A 18 -18.50 19.25 -20.66
CA PHE A 18 -18.62 20.54 -19.99
C PHE A 18 -19.68 21.43 -20.65
N LEU A 19 -19.68 21.49 -21.99
CA LEU A 19 -20.70 22.20 -22.75
C LEU A 19 -22.10 21.59 -22.56
N PHE A 20 -22.18 20.25 -22.49
CA PHE A 20 -23.43 19.55 -22.19
C PHE A 20 -23.95 19.87 -20.77
N SER A 21 -23.07 19.94 -19.77
CA SER A 21 -23.45 20.32 -18.41
C SER A 21 -23.97 21.76 -18.31
N ILE A 22 -23.34 22.71 -19.01
CA ILE A 22 -23.81 24.10 -19.08
C ILE A 22 -25.18 24.16 -19.78
N ALA A 23 -25.31 23.50 -20.93
CA ALA A 23 -26.56 23.45 -21.68
C ALA A 23 -27.71 22.85 -20.83
N ASN A 24 -27.44 21.76 -20.11
CA ASN A 24 -28.42 21.15 -19.21
C ASN A 24 -28.80 22.06 -18.04
N ALA A 25 -27.85 22.79 -17.44
CA ALA A 25 -28.12 23.74 -16.37
C ALA A 25 -28.99 24.92 -16.85
N LEU A 26 -28.67 25.47 -18.02
CA LEU A 26 -29.48 26.52 -18.65
C LEU A 26 -30.90 26.02 -18.97
N PHE A 27 -31.02 24.78 -19.44
CA PHE A 27 -32.30 24.19 -19.77
C PHE A 27 -33.17 23.92 -18.52
N LEU A 28 -32.56 23.47 -17.42
CA LEU A 28 -33.26 23.35 -16.12
C LEU A 28 -33.74 24.70 -15.60
N ALA A 29 -32.92 25.75 -15.72
CA ALA A 29 -33.32 27.10 -15.35
C ALA A 29 -34.46 27.64 -16.23
N ALA A 30 -34.40 27.37 -17.54
CA ALA A 30 -35.46 27.74 -18.48
C ALA A 30 -36.77 26.99 -18.16
N ALA A 31 -36.70 25.70 -17.86
CA ALA A 31 -37.88 24.90 -17.46
C ALA A 31 -38.51 25.42 -16.16
N ALA A 32 -37.69 25.70 -15.13
CA ALA A 32 -38.20 26.27 -13.88
C ALA A 32 -38.78 27.68 -14.09
N GLY A 33 -38.12 28.53 -14.88
CA GLY A 33 -38.63 29.86 -15.22
C GLY A 33 -39.93 29.81 -16.02
N TRP A 34 -40.07 28.83 -16.91
CA TRP A 34 -41.28 28.59 -17.69
C TRP A 34 -42.48 28.30 -16.80
N GLU A 35 -42.33 27.42 -15.81
CA GLU A 35 -43.39 27.08 -14.84
C GLU A 35 -43.83 28.27 -13.97
N MET A 36 -42.98 29.30 -13.82
CA MET A 36 -43.29 30.50 -13.03
C MET A 36 -44.04 31.58 -13.83
N MET A 37 -44.19 31.43 -15.15
CA MET A 37 -44.85 32.42 -16.01
C MET A 37 -46.29 32.02 -16.31
N ALA A 38 -47.20 32.99 -16.37
CA ALA A 38 -48.56 32.74 -16.85
C ALA A 38 -48.63 32.93 -18.38
N PRO A 39 -49.47 32.16 -19.11
CA PRO A 39 -49.57 32.28 -20.56
C PRO A 39 -50.01 33.69 -21.01
N GLU A 40 -50.78 34.39 -20.17
CA GLU A 40 -51.25 35.75 -20.42
C GLU A 40 -50.09 36.76 -20.45
N ASP A 41 -49.09 36.60 -19.58
CA ASP A 41 -47.91 37.46 -19.50
C ASP A 41 -47.02 37.35 -20.76
N LEU A 42 -47.06 36.18 -21.40
CA LEU A 42 -46.30 35.87 -22.62
C LEU A 42 -47.10 36.13 -23.91
N ARG A 43 -48.38 36.51 -23.79
CA ARG A 43 -49.33 36.65 -24.92
C ARG A 43 -49.38 35.41 -25.82
N LEU A 44 -49.26 34.22 -25.22
CA LEU A 44 -49.31 32.94 -25.93
C LEU A 44 -50.68 32.29 -25.79
N GLU A 45 -51.09 31.53 -26.80
CA GLU A 45 -52.25 30.64 -26.67
C GLU A 45 -51.93 29.50 -25.69
N THR A 46 -52.91 29.12 -24.86
CA THR A 46 -52.75 28.07 -23.84
C THR A 46 -52.24 26.74 -24.41
N SER A 47 -52.66 26.37 -25.62
CA SER A 47 -52.20 25.16 -26.31
C SER A 47 -50.69 25.19 -26.61
N THR A 48 -50.19 26.35 -27.05
CA THR A 48 -48.77 26.58 -27.34
C THR A 48 -47.96 26.58 -26.05
N TYR A 49 -48.50 27.18 -24.98
CA TYR A 49 -47.86 27.21 -23.67
C TYR A 49 -47.63 25.80 -23.10
N LEU A 50 -48.66 24.95 -23.15
CA LEU A 50 -48.58 23.57 -22.68
C LEU A 50 -47.65 22.70 -23.54
N ALA A 51 -47.64 22.88 -24.87
CA ALA A 51 -46.77 22.14 -25.76
C ALA A 51 -45.28 22.41 -25.47
N VAL A 52 -44.91 23.67 -25.25
CA VAL A 52 -43.54 24.07 -24.89
C VAL A 52 -43.16 23.50 -23.51
N GLY A 53 -44.05 23.60 -22.52
CA GLY A 53 -43.83 23.03 -21.18
C GLY A 53 -43.58 21.52 -21.21
N ALA A 54 -44.35 20.77 -22.02
CA ALA A 54 -44.18 19.32 -22.15
C ALA A 54 -42.82 18.93 -22.76
N VAL A 55 -42.33 19.70 -23.75
CA VAL A 55 -41.01 19.48 -24.34
C VAL A 55 -39.90 19.76 -23.33
N LEU A 56 -40.02 20.84 -22.54
CA LEU A 56 -39.07 21.17 -21.46
C LEU A 56 -39.03 20.06 -20.39
N ALA A 57 -40.19 19.53 -20.00
CA ALA A 57 -40.28 18.43 -19.04
C ALA A 57 -39.65 17.12 -19.56
N ALA A 58 -39.88 16.77 -20.83
CA ALA A 58 -39.32 15.55 -21.43
C ALA A 58 -37.79 15.57 -21.50
N VAL A 59 -37.21 16.71 -21.88
CA VAL A 59 -35.75 16.87 -21.99
C VAL A 59 -35.07 16.86 -20.61
N THR A 60 -35.65 17.50 -19.59
CA THR A 60 -35.13 17.48 -18.21
C THR A 60 -35.27 16.10 -17.55
N GLY A 61 -36.34 15.36 -17.83
CA GLY A 61 -36.52 13.98 -17.39
C GLY A 61 -35.48 13.03 -18.01
N GLY A 62 -35.26 13.12 -19.32
CA GLY A 62 -34.26 12.32 -20.03
C GLY A 62 -32.82 12.60 -19.59
N SER A 63 -32.46 13.86 -19.31
CA SER A 63 -31.12 14.22 -18.86
C SER A 63 -30.79 13.71 -17.45
N ARG A 64 -31.80 13.64 -16.57
CA ARG A 64 -31.66 13.07 -15.21
C ARG A 64 -31.36 11.57 -15.25
N LEU A 65 -32.02 10.80 -16.13
CA LEU A 65 -31.77 9.36 -16.26
C LEU A 65 -30.33 9.08 -16.71
N ILE A 66 -29.85 9.79 -17.73
CA ILE A 66 -28.48 9.65 -18.23
C ILE A 66 -27.45 10.06 -17.18
N GLN A 67 -27.73 11.10 -16.38
CA GLN A 67 -26.83 11.51 -15.30
C GLN A 67 -26.81 10.52 -14.14
N GLN A 68 -27.94 9.89 -13.80
CA GLN A 68 -28.00 8.87 -12.74
C GLN A 68 -27.17 7.64 -13.08
N GLU A 69 -27.23 7.12 -14.32
CA GLU A 69 -26.38 6.00 -14.73
C GLU A 69 -24.89 6.34 -14.68
N LYS A 70 -24.51 7.53 -15.14
CA LYS A 70 -23.12 7.99 -15.08
C LYS A 70 -22.63 8.19 -13.64
N LEU A 71 -23.47 8.73 -12.76
CA LEU A 71 -23.15 8.90 -11.35
C LEU A 71 -23.01 7.54 -10.65
N ALA A 72 -23.91 6.59 -10.91
CA ALA A 72 -23.82 5.24 -10.36
C ALA A 72 -22.53 4.54 -10.82
N ALA A 73 -22.18 4.64 -12.10
CA ALA A 73 -20.93 4.11 -12.62
C ALA A 73 -19.69 4.80 -12.02
N ALA A 74 -19.72 6.12 -11.84
CA ALA A 74 -18.65 6.87 -11.22
C ALA A 74 -18.48 6.53 -9.73
N ILE A 75 -19.58 6.36 -8.99
CA ILE A 75 -19.56 5.90 -7.60
C ILE A 75 -19.02 4.48 -7.51
N ALA A 76 -19.43 3.57 -8.40
CA ALA A 76 -18.90 2.21 -8.43
C ALA A 76 -17.38 2.19 -8.70
N ALA A 77 -16.90 3.01 -9.63
CA ALA A 77 -15.47 3.17 -9.90
C ALA A 77 -14.71 3.78 -8.71
N TYR A 78 -15.27 4.81 -8.07
CA TYR A 78 -14.68 5.45 -6.88
C TYR A 78 -14.62 4.48 -5.69
N LEU A 79 -15.68 3.72 -5.44
CA LEU A 79 -15.71 2.71 -4.39
C LEU A 79 -14.73 1.57 -4.67
N GLN A 80 -14.54 1.16 -5.92
CA GLN A 80 -13.51 0.18 -6.30
C GLN A 80 -12.09 0.72 -6.07
N ASP A 81 -11.83 1.98 -6.40
CA ASP A 81 -10.53 2.64 -6.20
C ASP A 81 -10.21 2.81 -4.70
N GLU A 82 -11.14 3.32 -3.91
CA GLU A 82 -10.98 3.49 -2.46
C GLU A 82 -10.89 2.14 -1.71
N LEU A 83 -11.68 1.12 -2.06
CA LEU A 83 -11.55 -0.21 -1.44
C LEU A 83 -10.21 -0.89 -1.80
N GLY A 84 -9.74 -0.71 -3.03
CA GLY A 84 -8.43 -1.18 -3.48
C GLY A 84 -7.27 -0.45 -2.79
N ALA A 85 -7.41 0.86 -2.61
CA ALA A 85 -6.44 1.71 -1.91
C ALA A 85 -6.43 1.44 -0.41
N VAL A 86 -7.60 1.23 0.22
CA VAL A 86 -7.71 0.89 1.64
C VAL A 86 -7.03 -0.44 1.92
N LYS A 87 -7.34 -1.52 1.18
CA LYS A 87 -6.65 -2.82 1.34
C LYS A 87 -5.13 -2.71 1.16
N LYS A 88 -4.67 -1.96 0.16
CA LYS A 88 -3.23 -1.70 -0.04
C LYS A 88 -2.63 -0.88 1.10
N ARG A 89 -3.31 0.18 1.58
CA ARG A 89 -2.85 1.02 2.70
C ARG A 89 -2.81 0.27 4.02
N THR A 90 -3.77 -0.62 4.32
CA THR A 90 -3.75 -1.44 5.55
C THR A 90 -2.62 -2.47 5.51
N LEU A 91 -2.40 -3.12 4.36
CA LEU A 91 -1.28 -4.04 4.16
C LEU A 91 0.07 -3.30 4.32
N VAL A 92 0.20 -2.12 3.71
CA VAL A 92 1.40 -1.27 3.82
C VAL A 92 1.63 -0.77 5.24
N ALA A 93 0.57 -0.38 5.97
CA ALA A 93 0.66 0.05 7.37
C ALA A 93 1.08 -1.10 8.30
N GLY A 94 0.56 -2.32 8.08
CA GLY A 94 0.96 -3.51 8.83
C GLY A 94 2.42 -3.87 8.60
N VAL A 95 2.88 -3.83 7.35
CA VAL A 95 4.28 -4.12 7.00
C VAL A 95 5.26 -3.07 7.57
N ALA A 96 4.89 -1.78 7.58
CA ALA A 96 5.72 -0.74 8.18
C ALA A 96 5.96 -0.97 9.68
N ALA A 97 4.93 -1.41 10.43
CA ALA A 97 5.07 -1.77 11.83
C ALA A 97 6.01 -2.97 12.02
N VAL A 98 5.96 -3.96 11.12
CA VAL A 98 6.89 -5.10 11.13
C VAL A 98 8.33 -4.63 10.92
N MET A 99 8.58 -3.76 9.94
CA MET A 99 9.93 -3.24 9.68
C MET A 99 10.46 -2.42 10.87
N ALA A 100 9.65 -1.56 11.48
CA ALA A 100 10.04 -0.78 12.65
C ALA A 100 10.50 -1.64 13.84
N VAL A 101 9.99 -2.87 13.95
CA VAL A 101 10.41 -3.84 14.98
C VAL A 101 11.58 -4.73 14.50
N ALA A 102 11.59 -5.14 13.23
CA ALA A 102 12.58 -6.06 12.66
C ALA A 102 13.95 -5.40 12.41
N THR A 103 13.97 -4.12 12.03
CA THR A 103 15.19 -3.36 11.72
C THR A 103 16.15 -3.28 12.91
N PRO A 104 15.76 -2.78 14.10
CA PRO A 104 16.70 -2.59 15.21
C PRO A 104 17.27 -3.91 15.75
N ILE A 105 16.47 -4.98 15.82
CA ILE A 105 16.99 -6.30 16.23
C ILE A 105 17.98 -6.85 15.21
N THR A 106 17.71 -6.67 13.90
CA THR A 106 18.62 -7.14 12.85
C THR A 106 19.93 -6.35 12.84
N MET A 107 19.88 -5.01 12.90
CA MET A 107 21.07 -4.16 12.97
C MET A 107 21.99 -4.54 14.13
N ARG A 108 21.41 -4.81 15.30
CA ARG A 108 22.17 -5.23 16.48
C ARG A 108 22.99 -6.50 16.24
N TRP A 109 22.44 -7.46 15.48
CA TRP A 109 23.07 -8.76 15.26
C TRP A 109 23.98 -8.82 14.05
N GLU A 110 23.69 -8.08 12.98
CA GLU A 110 24.59 -7.97 11.82
C GLU A 110 25.80 -7.06 12.13
N GLY A 111 25.61 -6.09 13.03
CA GLY A 111 26.56 -5.00 13.22
C GLY A 111 26.43 -3.96 12.10
N VAL A 112 26.70 -2.70 12.41
CA VAL A 112 26.53 -1.58 11.47
C VAL A 112 27.86 -0.88 11.27
N ARG A 113 28.31 -0.78 10.02
CA ARG A 113 29.48 0.01 9.63
C ARG A 113 29.06 1.07 8.62
N THR A 114 29.10 2.33 9.02
CA THR A 114 28.64 3.46 8.20
C THR A 114 29.56 3.76 7.02
N GLU A 115 30.80 3.28 7.06
CA GLU A 115 31.79 3.43 5.98
C GLU A 115 31.97 2.11 5.23
N ALA A 116 32.08 2.20 3.91
CA ALA A 116 32.30 1.03 3.05
C ALA A 116 33.63 0.34 3.38
N TYR A 117 33.57 -0.98 3.56
CA TYR A 117 34.72 -1.83 3.87
C TYR A 117 34.74 -3.07 2.96
N ARG A 118 35.90 -3.73 2.86
CA ARG A 118 36.01 -5.04 2.22
C ARG A 118 35.67 -6.13 3.23
N ASP A 119 34.67 -6.95 2.92
CA ASP A 119 34.37 -8.13 3.73
C ASP A 119 35.44 -9.23 3.61
N VAL A 120 35.24 -10.35 4.30
CA VAL A 120 36.20 -11.47 4.32
C VAL A 120 36.41 -12.15 2.97
N VAL A 121 35.51 -11.94 2.01
CA VAL A 121 35.62 -12.44 0.63
C VAL A 121 35.98 -11.34 -0.39
N GLY A 122 36.25 -10.12 0.10
CA GLY A 122 36.70 -8.99 -0.71
C GLY A 122 35.59 -8.22 -1.43
N ILE A 123 34.32 -8.36 -1.04
CA ILE A 123 33.20 -7.56 -1.59
C ILE A 123 33.12 -6.24 -0.83
N TRP A 124 32.80 -5.15 -1.54
CA TRP A 124 32.51 -3.86 -0.89
C TRP A 124 31.16 -3.95 -0.17
N THR A 125 31.19 -3.68 1.13
CA THR A 125 30.05 -3.84 2.03
C THR A 125 29.92 -2.61 2.92
N VAL A 126 28.69 -2.22 3.25
CA VAL A 126 28.38 -1.11 4.15
C VAL A 126 27.16 -1.42 5.00
N CYS A 127 26.90 -0.59 6.01
CA CYS A 127 25.77 -0.68 6.91
C CYS A 127 25.66 -2.07 7.58
N ALA A 128 24.46 -2.64 7.61
CA ALA A 128 24.19 -4.00 8.10
C ALA A 128 24.32 -5.04 6.98
N GLY A 129 25.46 -5.06 6.27
CA GLY A 129 25.75 -6.07 5.25
C GLY A 129 25.22 -5.78 3.84
N GLU A 130 24.94 -4.51 3.51
CA GLU A 130 24.54 -4.14 2.15
C GLU A 130 25.76 -4.15 1.21
N THR A 131 25.59 -4.69 0.00
CA THR A 131 26.65 -4.86 -1.00
C THR A 131 26.24 -4.34 -2.38
N ARG A 132 24.96 -4.06 -2.59
CA ARG A 132 24.43 -3.65 -3.91
C ARG A 132 24.84 -2.22 -4.21
N GLY A 133 25.69 -2.08 -5.22
CA GLY A 133 26.14 -0.78 -5.71
C GLY A 133 27.15 -0.06 -4.80
N VAL A 134 27.64 -0.73 -3.76
CA VAL A 134 28.62 -0.16 -2.82
C VAL A 134 29.99 -0.04 -3.49
N LYS A 135 30.62 1.11 -3.31
CA LYS A 135 31.90 1.49 -3.89
C LYS A 135 32.89 1.91 -2.81
N PRO A 136 34.21 1.86 -3.11
CA PRO A 136 35.21 2.42 -2.22
C PRO A 136 34.90 3.89 -1.91
N GLY A 137 34.93 4.26 -0.63
CA GLY A 137 34.70 5.63 -0.18
C GLY A 137 33.24 6.00 0.07
N ASP A 138 32.29 5.10 -0.18
CA ASP A 138 30.90 5.33 0.22
C ASP A 138 30.78 5.41 1.75
N SER A 139 29.99 6.36 2.22
CA SER A 139 29.69 6.56 3.64
C SER A 139 28.23 6.98 3.78
N TYR A 140 27.58 6.47 4.82
CA TYR A 140 26.16 6.69 5.09
C TYR A 140 25.91 7.02 6.56
N THR A 141 24.86 7.76 6.82
CA THR A 141 24.32 7.96 8.17
C THR A 141 23.66 6.67 8.68
N VAL A 142 23.47 6.57 10.00
CA VAL A 142 22.74 5.43 10.59
C VAL A 142 21.31 5.34 10.05
N ALA A 143 20.64 6.47 9.83
CA ALA A 143 19.30 6.52 9.26
C ALA A 143 19.25 6.02 7.80
N GLU A 144 20.26 6.33 6.99
CA GLU A 144 20.38 5.77 5.64
C GLU A 144 20.64 4.25 5.69
N CYS A 145 21.45 3.79 6.65
CA CYS A 145 21.66 2.36 6.88
C CYS A 145 20.38 1.63 7.31
N GLU A 146 19.55 2.26 8.14
CA GLU A 146 18.22 1.75 8.52
C GLU A 146 17.32 1.61 7.29
N ALA A 147 17.21 2.67 6.48
CA ALA A 147 16.38 2.66 5.27
C ALA A 147 16.82 1.59 4.25
N MET A 148 18.13 1.38 4.09
CA MET A 148 18.67 0.31 3.26
C MET A 148 18.29 -1.07 3.82
N LEU A 149 18.43 -1.26 5.14
CA LEU A 149 18.10 -2.52 5.78
C LEU A 149 16.59 -2.80 5.73
N GLU A 150 15.73 -1.79 5.91
CA GLU A 150 14.28 -1.96 5.77
C GLU A 150 13.90 -2.46 4.38
N THR A 151 14.47 -1.84 3.34
CA THR A 151 14.29 -2.30 1.96
C THR A 151 14.69 -3.76 1.79
N ARG A 152 15.80 -4.15 2.42
CA ARG A 152 16.26 -5.54 2.42
C ARG A 152 15.33 -6.47 3.18
N LEU A 153 14.93 -6.10 4.39
CA LEU A 153 14.06 -6.92 5.24
C LEU A 153 12.69 -7.14 4.58
N LEU A 154 12.19 -6.20 3.79
CA LEU A 154 11.00 -6.39 2.96
C LEU A 154 11.14 -7.57 1.98
N GLU A 155 12.29 -7.71 1.31
CA GLU A 155 12.54 -8.84 0.39
C GLU A 155 12.50 -10.18 1.13
N PHE A 156 13.03 -10.23 2.35
CA PHE A 156 13.02 -11.44 3.19
C PHE A 156 11.65 -11.73 3.77
N TYR A 157 10.91 -10.70 4.18
CA TYR A 157 9.53 -10.81 4.61
C TYR A 157 8.65 -11.37 3.49
N ASP A 158 8.71 -10.79 2.29
CA ASP A 158 7.99 -11.27 1.12
C ASP A 158 8.38 -12.69 0.73
N GLY A 159 9.68 -13.02 0.82
CA GLY A 159 10.16 -14.37 0.56
C GLY A 159 9.57 -15.42 1.51
N VAL A 160 9.45 -15.10 2.81
CA VAL A 160 8.80 -15.98 3.79
C VAL A 160 7.29 -16.04 3.55
N ARG A 161 6.66 -14.90 3.31
CA ARG A 161 5.22 -14.77 3.03
C ARG A 161 4.80 -15.61 1.82
N ALA A 162 5.63 -15.68 0.78
CA ALA A 162 5.38 -16.51 -0.39
C ALA A 162 5.26 -18.02 -0.06
N CYS A 163 5.99 -18.51 0.94
CA CYS A 163 5.99 -19.94 1.30
C CYS A 163 5.25 -20.26 2.62
N ALA A 164 4.79 -19.25 3.34
CA ALA A 164 4.00 -19.34 4.57
C ALA A 164 3.06 -18.13 4.68
N PRO A 165 2.06 -17.98 3.78
CA PRO A 165 1.22 -16.78 3.67
C PRO A 165 0.42 -16.46 4.93
N GLN A 166 0.14 -17.47 5.77
CA GLN A 166 -0.53 -17.28 7.04
C GLN A 166 0.21 -16.32 7.98
N ILE A 167 1.52 -16.10 7.78
CA ILE A 167 2.31 -15.13 8.58
C ILE A 167 1.71 -13.72 8.56
N GLU A 168 0.97 -13.33 7.52
CA GLU A 168 0.28 -12.03 7.46
C GLU A 168 -0.74 -11.84 8.60
N ALA A 169 -1.28 -12.93 9.14
CA ALA A 169 -2.22 -12.93 10.26
C ALA A 169 -1.54 -13.04 11.64
N ALA A 170 -0.22 -13.19 11.70
CA ALA A 170 0.52 -13.28 12.95
C ALA A 170 0.71 -11.89 13.59
N PRO A 171 0.90 -11.80 14.92
CA PRO A 171 1.29 -10.55 15.57
C PRO A 171 2.57 -9.96 14.99
N VAL A 172 2.71 -8.64 15.06
CA VAL A 172 3.85 -7.89 14.48
C VAL A 172 5.19 -8.42 14.97
N GLU A 173 5.28 -8.80 16.24
CA GLU A 173 6.51 -9.31 16.85
C GLU A 173 6.90 -10.68 16.31
N VAL A 174 5.92 -11.54 15.99
CA VAL A 174 6.15 -12.83 15.32
C VAL A 174 6.69 -12.58 13.92
N GLN A 175 6.03 -11.70 13.16
CA GLN A 175 6.44 -11.34 11.80
C GLN A 175 7.86 -10.75 11.78
N ALA A 176 8.17 -9.85 12.72
CA ALA A 176 9.46 -9.19 12.82
C ALA A 176 10.58 -10.16 13.21
N ALA A 177 10.35 -11.03 14.20
CA ALA A 177 11.32 -12.04 14.61
C ALA A 177 11.64 -13.04 13.49
N VAL A 178 10.60 -13.48 12.76
CA VAL A 178 10.78 -14.39 11.61
C VAL A 178 11.52 -13.70 10.47
N THR A 179 11.27 -12.41 10.21
CA THR A 179 12.00 -11.63 9.20
C THR A 179 13.48 -11.46 9.56
N SER A 180 13.80 -11.12 10.81
CA SER A 180 15.19 -11.02 11.28
C SER A 180 15.94 -12.36 11.23
N TRP A 181 15.23 -13.44 11.59
CA TRP A 181 15.75 -14.80 11.49
C TRP A 181 15.98 -15.23 10.04
N SER A 182 15.03 -14.98 9.14
CA SER A 182 15.13 -15.34 7.73
C SER A 182 16.22 -14.55 7.01
N TYR A 183 16.47 -13.30 7.41
CA TYR A 183 17.63 -12.53 6.96
C TYR A 183 18.95 -13.26 7.24
N ASN A 184 19.08 -13.85 8.44
CA ASN A 184 20.29 -14.59 8.83
C ASN A 184 20.44 -15.94 8.12
N VAL A 185 19.36 -16.70 8.00
CA VAL A 185 19.45 -18.09 7.51
C VAL A 185 19.17 -18.23 6.01
N GLY A 186 18.65 -17.17 5.38
CA GLY A 186 18.19 -17.17 4.00
C GLY A 186 16.76 -17.69 3.84
N VAL A 187 16.00 -17.07 2.94
CA VAL A 187 14.60 -17.44 2.62
C VAL A 187 14.48 -18.92 2.23
N GLY A 188 15.40 -19.45 1.43
CA GLY A 188 15.36 -20.85 0.99
C GLY A 188 15.43 -21.85 2.14
N ALA A 189 16.32 -21.62 3.12
CA ALA A 189 16.40 -22.45 4.31
C ALA A 189 15.18 -22.24 5.22
N ALA A 190 14.72 -21.01 5.35
CA ALA A 190 13.54 -20.67 6.14
C ALA A 190 12.29 -21.40 5.62
N CYS A 191 12.01 -21.39 4.32
CA CYS A 191 10.81 -22.00 3.73
C CYS A 191 10.74 -23.52 3.89
N ARG A 192 11.89 -24.20 3.89
CA ARG A 192 11.99 -25.66 4.09
C ARG A 192 12.01 -26.09 5.56
N SER A 193 12.00 -25.13 6.48
CA SER A 193 12.13 -25.42 7.91
C SER A 193 10.88 -26.01 8.54
N THR A 194 11.07 -26.65 9.69
CA THR A 194 9.94 -26.98 10.59
C THR A 194 9.25 -25.73 11.12
N LEU A 195 9.98 -24.62 11.30
CA LEU A 195 9.41 -23.33 11.69
C LEU A 195 8.35 -22.87 10.67
N ALA A 196 8.69 -22.87 9.38
CA ALA A 196 7.77 -22.50 8.31
C ALA A 196 6.57 -23.46 8.19
N ARG A 197 6.71 -24.73 8.59
CA ARG A 197 5.57 -25.65 8.71
C ARG A 197 4.57 -25.18 9.76
N HIS A 198 5.04 -24.78 10.95
CA HIS A 198 4.18 -24.21 11.98
C HIS A 198 3.56 -22.88 11.55
N LEU A 199 4.32 -22.02 10.86
CA LEU A 199 3.77 -20.78 10.29
C LEU A 199 2.62 -21.06 9.31
N ARG A 200 2.80 -22.01 8.39
CA ARG A 200 1.74 -22.43 7.45
C ARG A 200 0.49 -22.98 8.16
N ALA A 201 0.65 -23.56 9.34
CA ALA A 201 -0.44 -24.08 10.15
C ALA A 201 -1.10 -23.03 11.06
N GLY A 202 -0.60 -21.79 11.11
CA GLY A 202 -1.09 -20.77 12.04
C GLY A 202 -0.61 -20.95 13.48
N GLU A 203 0.37 -21.84 13.72
CA GLU A 203 0.82 -22.24 15.05
C GLU A 203 1.95 -21.33 15.54
N TRP A 204 1.65 -20.05 15.80
CA TRP A 204 2.65 -19.01 16.07
C TRP A 204 3.61 -19.34 17.20
N ARG A 205 3.08 -19.80 18.35
CA ARG A 205 3.92 -20.19 19.49
C ARG A 205 4.85 -21.34 19.11
N ALA A 206 4.33 -22.38 18.46
CA ALA A 206 5.15 -23.51 18.02
C ALA A 206 6.23 -23.10 17.01
N ALA A 207 5.94 -22.14 16.11
CA ALA A 207 6.93 -21.55 15.21
C ALA A 207 8.05 -20.82 16.00
N CYS A 208 7.70 -19.95 16.94
CA CYS A 208 8.68 -19.25 17.79
C CYS A 208 9.59 -20.21 18.55
N GLU A 209 9.05 -21.35 19.03
CA GLU A 209 9.81 -22.38 19.73
C GLU A 209 10.81 -23.14 18.83
N GLN A 210 10.73 -23.01 17.51
CA GLN A 210 11.73 -23.60 16.60
C GLN A 210 12.99 -22.75 16.45
N LEU A 211 12.97 -21.46 16.81
CA LEU A 211 14.11 -20.56 16.64
C LEU A 211 15.42 -21.07 17.28
N PRO A 212 15.44 -21.62 18.51
CA PRO A 212 16.67 -22.12 19.14
C PRO A 212 17.41 -23.22 18.38
N ARG A 213 16.73 -23.92 17.45
CA ARG A 213 17.36 -24.97 16.62
C ARG A 213 18.32 -24.42 15.57
N TRP A 214 18.23 -23.14 15.26
CA TRP A 214 19.00 -22.45 14.22
C TRP A 214 20.25 -21.79 14.80
N ASN A 215 21.04 -22.58 15.53
CA ASN A 215 22.22 -22.14 16.27
C ASN A 215 23.54 -22.73 15.76
N ARG A 216 23.53 -23.38 14.59
CA ARG A 216 24.69 -24.06 14.00
C ARG A 216 25.16 -23.42 12.71
N ALA A 217 26.48 -23.37 12.52
CA ALA A 217 27.14 -23.02 11.26
C ALA A 217 28.41 -23.88 11.11
N GLY A 218 28.69 -24.37 9.90
CA GLY A 218 29.79 -25.31 9.67
C GLY A 218 29.70 -26.59 10.51
N GLY A 219 28.48 -27.07 10.81
CA GLY A 219 28.24 -28.27 11.62
C GLY A 219 28.40 -28.10 13.14
N ARG A 220 28.84 -26.92 13.63
CA ARG A 220 29.09 -26.66 15.06
C ARG A 220 28.11 -25.63 15.61
N VAL A 221 27.80 -25.71 16.90
CA VAL A 221 26.98 -24.71 17.61
C VAL A 221 27.82 -23.45 17.85
N TRP A 222 27.24 -22.27 17.58
CA TRP A 222 27.89 -20.98 17.80
C TRP A 222 27.17 -20.17 18.87
N LYS A 223 27.91 -19.70 19.88
CA LYS A 223 27.36 -18.89 20.99
C LYS A 223 26.63 -17.64 20.48
N GLY A 224 27.17 -16.98 19.45
CA GLY A 224 26.51 -15.82 18.83
C GLY A 224 25.14 -16.16 18.26
N LEU A 225 25.01 -17.28 17.55
CA LEU A 225 23.72 -17.74 17.02
C LEU A 225 22.77 -18.18 18.12
N VAL A 226 23.25 -18.85 19.18
CA VAL A 226 22.42 -19.19 20.35
C VAL A 226 21.79 -17.92 20.95
N ASN A 227 22.59 -16.90 21.19
CA ASN A 227 22.11 -15.64 21.77
C ASN A 227 21.14 -14.92 20.82
N ARG A 228 21.46 -14.89 19.51
CA ARG A 228 20.57 -14.32 18.49
C ARG A 228 19.20 -14.98 18.47
N ARG A 229 19.18 -16.32 18.45
CA ARG A 229 17.93 -17.08 18.46
C ARG A 229 17.15 -16.91 19.76
N ALA A 230 17.83 -16.73 20.89
CA ALA A 230 17.16 -16.42 22.16
C ALA A 230 16.48 -15.04 22.14
N ASP A 231 17.13 -14.04 21.54
CA ASP A 231 16.59 -12.69 21.36
C ASP A 231 15.40 -12.66 20.41
N GLU A 232 15.54 -13.29 19.23
CA GLU A 232 14.44 -13.41 18.27
C GLU A 232 13.28 -14.20 18.85
N ARG A 233 13.53 -15.29 19.61
CA ARG A 233 12.46 -16.06 20.26
C ARG A 233 11.73 -15.23 21.29
N ARG A 234 12.44 -14.46 22.10
CA ARG A 234 11.82 -13.59 23.12
C ARG A 234 10.92 -12.56 22.47
N LEU A 235 11.38 -11.91 21.39
CA LEU A 235 10.56 -10.99 20.60
C LEU A 235 9.33 -11.73 20.03
N CYS A 236 9.54 -12.86 19.36
CA CYS A 236 8.47 -13.64 18.75
C CYS A 236 7.36 -14.00 19.75
N LEU A 237 7.74 -14.39 20.97
CA LEU A 237 6.78 -14.76 22.02
C LEU A 237 6.11 -13.58 22.71
N SER A 238 6.68 -12.36 22.68
CA SER A 238 6.09 -11.20 23.35
C SER A 238 4.82 -10.70 22.68
N GLY A 239 4.62 -10.99 21.39
CA GLY A 239 3.35 -10.71 20.69
C GLY A 239 2.25 -11.74 20.94
N LEU A 240 2.52 -12.79 21.72
CA LEU A 240 1.61 -13.93 21.95
C LEU A 240 1.17 -14.05 23.42
N THR A 241 1.44 -13.02 24.22
CA THR A 241 1.08 -12.93 25.65
C THR A 241 -0.16 -12.09 25.85
#